data_AF-A0A2H0Y9P2-F1
#
_entry.id   AF-A0A2H0Y9P2-F1
#
_cell.length_a   1.000
_cell.length_b   1.000
_cell.length_c   1.000
_cell.angle_alpha   90.00
_cell.angle_beta   90.00
_cell.angle_gamma   90.00
#
_symmetry.space_group_name_H-M   'P 1'
#
loop_
_entity.id
_entity.type
_entity.pdbx_description
1 polymer ?
#
loop_
_entity_poly.entity_id
_entity_poly.type
_entity_poly.pdbx_seq_one_letter_code
_entity_poly.pdbx_strand_id
1 'polypeptide(L)'
;MLIKTKVFPDSKKESVIQKETDFFEVRVKAEAKQGEANKAVMSALSKFFNVSVSHIKIVKGAKSRNKVFEIRGVKSQIEKAVEVLKNGGIIAYPTDTVYGIGGNAFDNKVVQRILDLKGRSEDRALLVAVSDFKMMAAIVFITEKEKRFMEKFLPGPVAFILPKKSRISDLVTGGKNTVGIRMPDNKEALEIIRRAGFPIISTSANISGRKPAVKSADIDLEADFMVEGKCKHKKPSTIVDLVNKAIIREGAESEGVKKALKAEFSLQRYG
;
A
#
# COMPACT_ATOMS: atom_id res chain seq x y z
N MET A 1 -5.96 14.95 15.95
CA MET A 1 -6.24 13.79 16.82
C MET A 1 -6.12 14.20 18.28
N LEU A 2 -6.82 13.53 19.19
CA LEU A 2 -6.61 13.65 20.63
C LEU A 2 -5.82 12.44 21.10
N ILE A 3 -4.80 12.66 21.95
CA ILE A 3 -4.04 11.59 22.58
C ILE A 3 -3.97 11.80 24.10
N LYS A 4 -3.91 10.70 24.83
CA LYS A 4 -3.62 10.65 26.26
C LYS A 4 -2.14 10.32 26.44
N THR A 5 -1.53 10.95 27.42
CA THR A 5 -0.12 10.73 27.74
C THR A 5 0.07 10.53 29.24
N LYS A 6 1.02 9.69 29.61
CA LYS A 6 1.63 9.67 30.95
C LYS A 6 3.06 10.18 30.84
N VAL A 7 3.32 11.32 31.47
CA VAL A 7 4.59 12.03 31.43
C VAL A 7 5.46 11.65 32.61
N PHE A 8 6.72 11.34 32.32
CA PHE A 8 7.77 11.04 33.28
C PHE A 8 8.88 12.09 33.11
N PRO A 9 8.82 13.20 33.87
CA PRO A 9 9.89 14.19 33.89
C PRO A 9 11.13 13.62 34.60
N ASP A 10 12.25 14.34 34.54
CA ASP A 10 13.50 13.98 35.25
C ASP A 10 14.02 12.58 34.86
N SER A 11 13.72 12.13 33.64
CA SER A 11 14.10 10.80 33.17
C SER A 11 15.54 10.79 32.64
N LYS A 12 16.28 9.70 32.90
CA LYS A 12 17.66 9.51 32.37
C LYS A 12 17.73 9.52 30.83
N LYS A 13 16.64 9.11 30.17
CA LYS A 13 16.51 9.01 28.71
C LYS A 13 15.21 9.65 28.25
N GLU A 14 15.22 10.18 27.03
CA GLU A 14 14.02 10.71 26.37
C GLU A 14 13.41 9.66 25.46
N SER A 15 12.09 9.53 25.49
CA SER A 15 11.38 8.56 24.64
C SER A 15 9.89 8.90 24.55
N VAL A 16 9.30 8.67 23.39
CA VAL A 16 7.84 8.62 23.19
C VAL A 16 7.50 7.19 22.80
N ILE A 17 6.69 6.52 23.63
CA ILE A 17 6.32 5.12 23.41
C ILE A 17 4.81 5.04 23.30
N GLN A 18 4.31 4.58 22.16
CA GLN A 18 2.89 4.26 21.99
C GLN A 18 2.57 2.95 22.71
N LYS A 19 1.61 2.99 23.64
CA LYS A 19 1.14 1.80 24.38
C LYS A 19 -0.18 1.28 23.81
N GLU A 20 -1.05 2.20 23.41
CA GLU A 20 -2.33 1.91 22.75
C GLU A 20 -2.56 2.93 21.64
N THR A 21 -3.65 2.78 20.87
CA THR A 21 -3.98 3.66 19.75
C THR A 21 -3.95 5.15 20.12
N ASP A 22 -4.50 5.52 21.28
CA ASP A 22 -4.57 6.91 21.78
C ASP A 22 -3.73 7.16 23.04
N PHE A 23 -2.96 6.19 23.55
CA PHE A 23 -2.21 6.31 24.80
C PHE A 23 -0.70 6.16 24.63
N PHE A 24 0.04 7.14 25.16
CA PHE A 24 1.50 7.24 25.03
C PHE A 24 2.19 7.46 26.37
N GLU A 25 3.36 6.86 26.56
CA GLU A 25 4.28 7.24 27.63
C GLU A 25 5.35 8.18 27.07
N VAL A 26 5.54 9.33 27.74
CA VAL A 26 6.54 10.32 27.33
C VAL A 26 7.53 10.54 28.46
N ARG A 27 8.80 10.24 28.20
CA ARG A 27 9.93 10.49 29.10
C ARG A 27 10.71 11.68 28.59
N VAL A 28 10.98 12.65 29.47
CA VAL A 28 11.77 13.84 29.15
C VAL A 28 12.81 14.06 30.23
N LYS A 29 13.96 14.64 29.86
CA LYS A 29 15.00 15.02 30.83
C LYS A 29 14.62 16.27 31.63
N ALA A 30 13.78 17.13 31.04
CA ALA A 30 13.35 18.38 31.66
C ALA A 30 12.63 18.16 32.99
N GLU A 31 12.93 19.02 33.95
CA GLU A 31 12.33 18.98 35.29
C GLU A 31 10.86 19.39 35.26
N ALA A 32 10.10 18.92 36.26
CA ALA A 32 8.72 19.32 36.48
C ALA A 32 8.57 20.75 37.07
N LYS A 33 9.42 21.71 36.67
CA LYS A 33 9.41 23.10 37.15
C LYS A 33 9.02 24.07 36.04
N GLN A 34 8.22 25.08 36.40
CA GLN A 34 7.86 26.24 35.55
C GLN A 34 7.36 25.90 34.12
N GLY A 35 6.80 24.71 33.91
CA GLY A 35 6.30 24.28 32.61
C GLY A 35 7.37 23.78 31.63
N GLU A 36 8.63 23.65 32.04
CA GLU A 36 9.72 23.14 31.19
C GLU A 36 9.46 21.69 30.74
N ALA A 37 8.99 20.82 31.63
CA ALA A 37 8.52 19.49 31.25
C ALA A 37 7.40 19.53 30.19
N ASN A 38 6.49 20.51 30.22
CA ASN A 38 5.44 20.62 29.20
C ASN A 38 6.02 21.01 27.84
N LYS A 39 6.94 21.97 27.79
CA LYS A 39 7.64 22.36 26.54
C LYS A 39 8.43 21.19 25.95
N ALA A 40 9.17 20.47 26.80
CA ALA A 40 9.95 19.31 26.38
C ALA A 40 9.05 18.18 25.83
N VAL A 41 7.92 17.89 26.49
CA VAL A 41 6.95 16.90 25.99
C VAL A 41 6.36 17.33 24.65
N MET A 42 5.99 18.61 24.49
CA MET A 42 5.48 19.12 23.22
C MET A 42 6.52 19.01 22.09
N SER A 43 7.80 19.27 22.37
CA SER A 43 8.89 19.06 21.41
C SER A 43 9.08 17.59 21.05
N ALA A 44 9.02 16.69 22.04
CA ALA A 44 9.12 15.25 21.82
C ALA A 44 7.96 14.72 20.95
N LEU A 45 6.73 15.14 21.25
CA LEU A 45 5.54 14.79 20.47
C LEU A 45 5.59 15.40 19.05
N SER A 46 6.10 16.62 18.90
CA SER A 46 6.29 17.27 17.60
C SER A 46 7.18 16.43 16.68
N LYS A 47 8.32 15.96 17.20
CA LYS A 47 9.23 15.06 16.47
C LYS A 47 8.56 13.71 16.17
N PHE A 48 7.90 13.10 17.15
CA PHE A 48 7.27 11.79 16.99
C PHE A 48 6.15 11.79 15.92
N PHE A 49 5.28 12.79 15.95
CA PHE A 49 4.17 12.90 15.00
C PHE A 49 4.55 13.61 13.69
N ASN A 50 5.77 14.14 13.61
CA ASN A 50 6.27 14.97 12.52
C ASN A 50 5.35 16.16 12.21
N VAL A 51 5.06 16.97 13.24
CA VAL A 51 4.24 18.18 13.13
C VAL A 51 4.92 19.35 13.85
N SER A 52 4.61 20.58 13.48
CA SER A 52 5.09 21.76 14.22
C SER A 52 4.62 21.71 15.69
N VAL A 53 5.46 22.21 16.61
CA VAL A 53 5.09 22.39 18.03
C VAL A 53 3.82 23.25 18.18
N SER A 54 3.61 24.22 17.28
CA SER A 54 2.39 25.05 17.26
C SER A 54 1.10 24.28 16.98
N HIS A 55 1.19 23.06 16.44
CA HIS A 55 0.05 22.18 16.22
C HIS A 55 -0.28 21.28 17.41
N ILE A 56 0.48 21.37 18.50
CA ILE A 56 0.29 20.58 19.70
C ILE A 56 -0.25 21.47 20.80
N LYS A 57 -1.37 21.08 21.40
CA LYS A 57 -1.99 21.82 22.51
C LYS A 57 -2.32 20.88 23.64
N ILE A 58 -1.92 21.24 24.87
CA ILE A 58 -2.44 20.56 26.06
C ILE A 58 -3.89 21.01 26.25
N VAL A 59 -4.83 20.07 26.17
CA VAL A 59 -6.26 20.35 26.37
C VAL A 59 -6.75 19.93 27.76
N LYS A 60 -6.03 19.03 28.45
CA LYS A 60 -6.32 18.64 29.84
C LYS A 60 -5.05 18.22 30.58
N GLY A 61 -5.02 18.47 31.90
CA GLY A 61 -3.97 17.93 32.78
C GLY A 61 -2.63 18.69 32.73
N ALA A 62 -2.61 19.98 32.39
CA ALA A 62 -1.38 20.76 32.27
C ALA A 62 -0.44 20.68 33.49
N LYS A 63 -1.00 20.53 34.70
CA LYS A 63 -0.28 20.35 35.97
C LYS A 63 -0.14 18.88 36.43
N SER A 64 -0.73 17.92 35.71
CA SER A 64 -0.70 16.48 36.03
C SER A 64 0.31 15.73 35.18
N ARG A 65 0.81 14.57 35.65
CA ARG A 65 1.57 13.63 34.81
C ARG A 65 0.69 13.01 33.72
N ASN A 66 -0.61 12.87 33.97
CA ASN A 66 -1.56 12.41 32.97
C ASN A 66 -2.11 13.62 32.20
N LYS A 67 -1.81 13.72 30.90
CA LYS A 67 -2.21 14.85 30.06
C LYS A 67 -2.95 14.39 28.82
N VAL A 68 -3.85 15.24 28.33
CA VAL A 68 -4.48 15.07 27.02
C VAL A 68 -3.95 16.14 26.09
N PHE A 69 -3.44 15.73 24.93
CA PHE A 69 -2.98 16.62 23.87
C PHE A 69 -3.91 16.57 22.67
N GLU A 70 -4.25 17.73 22.13
CA GLU A 70 -4.73 17.86 20.76
C GLU A 70 -3.52 18.05 19.84
N ILE A 71 -3.44 17.22 18.81
CA ILE A 71 -2.41 17.29 17.78
C ILE A 71 -3.06 17.50 16.42
N ARG A 72 -2.78 18.64 15.80
CA ARG A 72 -3.28 19.02 14.47
C ARG A 72 -2.23 18.68 13.40
N GLY A 73 -2.68 18.49 12.16
CA GLY A 73 -1.78 18.28 11.02
C GLY A 73 -1.05 16.93 10.99
N VAL A 74 -1.43 15.95 11.82
CA VAL A 74 -0.88 14.59 11.69
C VAL A 74 -1.46 13.95 10.44
N LYS A 75 -0.59 13.72 9.46
CA LYS A 75 -0.96 13.01 8.23
C LYS A 75 -1.28 11.56 8.53
N SER A 76 -2.38 11.06 7.99
CA SER A 76 -2.69 9.63 7.97
C SER A 76 -1.64 8.85 7.18
N GLN A 77 -1.57 7.52 7.38
CA GLN A 77 -0.66 6.68 6.58
C GLN A 77 -0.99 6.75 5.08
N ILE A 78 -2.28 6.84 4.74
CA ILE A 78 -2.74 7.04 3.36
C ILE A 78 -2.18 8.34 2.77
N GLU A 79 -2.26 9.45 3.51
CA GLU A 79 -1.73 10.74 3.06
C GLU A 79 -0.23 10.70 2.81
N LYS A 80 0.52 10.10 3.74
CA LYS A 80 1.97 9.93 3.59
C LYS A 80 2.32 9.06 2.39
N ALA A 81 1.62 7.93 2.21
CA ALA A 81 1.83 7.05 1.07
C ALA A 81 1.56 7.77 -0.26
N VAL A 82 0.48 8.54 -0.35
CA VAL A 82 0.12 9.33 -1.55
C VAL A 82 1.18 10.38 -1.86
N GLU A 83 1.69 11.09 -0.85
CA GLU A 83 2.76 12.08 -1.02
C GLU A 83 4.07 11.44 -1.52
N VAL A 84 4.46 10.31 -0.92
CA VAL A 84 5.63 9.53 -1.35
C VAL A 84 5.48 9.10 -2.81
N LEU A 85 4.33 8.52 -3.18
CA LEU A 85 4.07 8.11 -4.56
C LEU A 85 4.14 9.30 -5.54
N LYS A 86 3.54 10.45 -5.20
CA LYS A 86 3.54 11.64 -6.06
C LYS A 86 4.93 12.25 -6.24
N ASN A 87 5.82 12.05 -5.27
CA ASN A 87 7.20 12.50 -5.32
C ASN A 87 8.16 11.47 -5.97
N GLY A 88 7.63 10.44 -6.65
CA GLY A 88 8.45 9.40 -7.30
C GLY A 88 9.03 8.35 -6.34
N GLY A 89 8.47 8.25 -5.14
CA GLY A 89 8.82 7.25 -4.14
C GLY A 89 8.07 5.92 -4.31
N ILE A 90 8.56 4.92 -3.59
CA ILE A 90 8.06 3.55 -3.55
C ILE A 90 7.46 3.27 -2.18
N ILE A 91 6.28 2.68 -2.15
CA ILE A 91 5.62 2.26 -0.92
C ILE A 91 5.54 0.74 -0.82
N ALA A 92 5.60 0.24 0.40
CA ALA A 92 5.13 -1.10 0.75
C ALA A 92 3.75 -0.98 1.41
N TYR A 93 2.75 -1.75 0.95
CA TYR A 93 1.37 -1.58 1.40
C TYR A 93 0.58 -2.89 1.46
N PRO A 94 -0.40 -3.02 2.38
CA PRO A 94 -1.21 -4.22 2.50
C PRO A 94 -2.23 -4.31 1.35
N THR A 95 -2.45 -5.53 0.84
CA THR A 95 -3.60 -5.84 -0.03
C THR A 95 -4.50 -6.89 0.63
N ASP A 96 -5.59 -7.28 -0.01
CA ASP A 96 -6.40 -8.43 0.39
C ASP A 96 -5.60 -9.75 0.34
N THR A 97 -4.54 -9.83 -0.46
CA THR A 97 -3.73 -11.06 -0.64
C THR A 97 -2.47 -11.13 0.21
N VAL A 98 -1.45 -10.38 -0.18
CA VAL A 98 -0.12 -10.27 0.41
C VAL A 98 0.30 -8.81 0.32
N TYR A 99 1.37 -8.40 1.01
CA TYR A 99 1.91 -7.06 0.86
C TYR A 99 2.40 -6.82 -0.56
N GLY A 100 2.11 -5.63 -1.08
CA GLY A 100 2.56 -5.15 -2.38
C GLY A 100 3.70 -4.15 -2.23
N ILE A 101 4.61 -4.13 -3.20
CA ILE A 101 5.52 -3.01 -3.45
C ILE A 101 4.95 -2.20 -4.61
N GLY A 102 4.86 -0.89 -4.44
CA GLY A 102 4.23 -0.03 -5.44
C GLY A 102 4.84 1.33 -5.59
N GLY A 103 4.70 1.83 -6.81
CA GLY A 103 5.24 3.10 -7.29
C GLY A 103 4.53 3.46 -8.58
N ASN A 104 4.64 4.71 -9.05
CA ASN A 104 3.94 5.16 -10.25
C ASN A 104 4.28 4.27 -11.47
N ALA A 105 3.26 3.60 -12.04
CA ALA A 105 3.45 2.70 -13.17
C ALA A 105 3.79 3.41 -14.49
N PHE A 106 3.64 4.74 -14.54
CA PHE A 106 4.01 5.55 -15.70
C PHE A 106 5.43 6.13 -15.61
N ASP A 107 6.09 6.03 -14.45
CA ASP A 107 7.43 6.57 -14.27
C ASP A 107 8.47 5.45 -14.41
N ASN A 108 9.17 5.41 -15.54
CA ASN A 108 10.19 4.40 -15.81
C ASN A 108 11.32 4.39 -14.78
N LYS A 109 11.65 5.53 -14.15
CA LYS A 109 12.67 5.56 -13.09
C LYS A 109 12.18 4.80 -11.86
N VAL A 110 10.91 4.95 -11.51
CA VAL A 110 10.28 4.22 -10.40
C VAL A 110 10.14 2.74 -10.72
N VAL A 111 9.74 2.41 -11.95
CA VAL A 111 9.65 1.02 -12.42
C VAL A 111 11.02 0.33 -12.35
N GLN A 112 12.08 0.99 -12.81
CA GLN A 112 13.44 0.47 -12.73
C GLN A 112 13.87 0.25 -11.27
N ARG A 113 13.68 1.24 -10.38
CA ARG A 113 13.96 1.09 -8.96
C ARG A 113 13.26 -0.13 -8.34
N ILE A 114 12.01 -0.42 -8.74
CA ILE A 114 11.29 -1.60 -8.25
C ILE A 114 11.88 -2.90 -8.82
N LEU A 115 12.31 -2.94 -10.08
CA LEU A 115 12.99 -4.11 -10.65
C LEU A 115 14.29 -4.40 -9.90
N ASP A 116 15.11 -3.35 -9.68
CA ASP A 116 16.39 -3.42 -8.97
C ASP A 116 16.20 -3.90 -7.53
N LEU A 117 15.28 -3.29 -6.77
CA LEU A 117 14.96 -3.69 -5.40
C LEU A 117 14.57 -5.18 -5.31
N LYS A 118 13.87 -5.69 -6.33
CA LYS A 118 13.42 -7.08 -6.35
C LYS A 118 14.46 -8.06 -6.87
N GLY A 119 15.59 -7.59 -7.40
CA GLY A 119 16.56 -8.39 -8.14
C GLY A 119 15.92 -9.04 -9.37
N ARG A 120 15.12 -8.29 -10.13
CA ARG A 120 14.47 -8.76 -11.37
C ARG A 120 15.10 -8.11 -12.58
N SER A 121 15.35 -8.91 -13.61
CA SER A 121 15.69 -8.44 -14.95
C SER A 121 14.51 -7.73 -15.62
N GLU A 122 14.81 -6.85 -16.58
CA GLU A 122 13.84 -6.00 -17.27
C GLU A 122 12.83 -6.79 -18.13
N ASP A 123 13.15 -8.02 -18.54
CA ASP A 123 12.26 -8.91 -19.28
C ASP A 123 11.13 -9.50 -18.40
N ARG A 124 11.16 -9.26 -17.09
CA ARG A 124 10.17 -9.76 -16.13
C ARG A 124 9.04 -8.76 -15.93
N ALA A 125 7.91 -9.05 -16.59
CA ALA A 125 6.67 -8.29 -16.43
C ALA A 125 6.25 -8.09 -14.96
N LEU A 126 5.76 -6.89 -14.67
CA LEU A 126 5.20 -6.49 -13.39
C LEU A 126 3.67 -6.43 -13.46
N LEU A 127 3.03 -6.51 -12.29
CA LEU A 127 1.59 -6.27 -12.17
C LEU A 127 1.34 -4.81 -11.85
N VAL A 128 0.22 -4.28 -12.33
CA VAL A 128 -0.25 -2.92 -12.05
C VAL A 128 -1.56 -3.00 -11.27
N ALA A 129 -1.70 -2.18 -10.23
CA ALA A 129 -2.95 -2.01 -9.51
C ALA A 129 -3.67 -0.71 -9.91
N VAL A 130 -5.00 -0.78 -9.95
CA VAL A 130 -5.90 0.32 -10.27
C VAL A 130 -7.00 0.46 -9.21
N SER A 131 -7.60 1.65 -9.09
CA SER A 131 -8.67 1.93 -8.12
C SER A 131 -10.08 1.64 -8.64
N ASP A 132 -10.26 1.63 -9.97
CA ASP A 132 -11.56 1.52 -10.62
C ASP A 132 -11.41 1.15 -12.12
N PHE A 133 -12.51 0.81 -12.76
CA PHE A 133 -12.54 0.43 -14.18
C PHE A 133 -12.19 1.58 -15.13
N LYS A 134 -12.41 2.84 -14.73
CA LYS A 134 -12.06 4.00 -15.56
C LYS A 134 -10.54 4.13 -15.66
N MET A 135 -9.83 3.98 -14.54
CA MET A 135 -8.37 3.92 -14.50
C MET A 135 -7.84 2.71 -15.27
N MET A 136 -8.50 1.55 -15.15
CA MET A 136 -8.15 0.36 -15.92
C MET A 136 -8.25 0.57 -17.44
N ALA A 137 -9.40 1.08 -17.91
CA ALA A 137 -9.66 1.31 -19.33
C ALA A 137 -8.70 2.36 -19.94
N ALA A 138 -8.06 3.19 -19.12
CA ALA A 138 -7.03 4.14 -19.58
C ALA A 138 -5.71 3.46 -19.98
N ILE A 139 -5.45 2.22 -19.55
CA ILE A 139 -4.15 1.54 -19.73
C ILE A 139 -4.24 0.19 -20.46
N VAL A 140 -5.42 -0.39 -20.60
CA VAL A 140 -5.64 -1.65 -21.33
C VAL A 140 -6.84 -1.55 -22.27
N PHE A 141 -6.86 -2.40 -23.30
CA PHE A 141 -8.05 -2.66 -24.09
C PHE A 141 -8.91 -3.72 -23.41
N ILE A 142 -10.21 -3.45 -23.29
CA ILE A 142 -11.19 -4.31 -22.61
C ILE A 142 -12.44 -4.36 -23.48
N THR A 143 -12.89 -5.57 -23.81
CA THR A 143 -14.20 -5.82 -24.40
C THR A 143 -15.28 -5.90 -23.34
N GLU A 144 -16.55 -5.68 -23.70
CA GLU A 144 -17.68 -5.83 -22.78
C GLU A 144 -17.77 -7.23 -22.17
N LYS A 145 -17.37 -8.27 -22.91
CA LYS A 145 -17.33 -9.65 -22.40
C LYS A 145 -16.26 -9.82 -21.32
N GLU A 146 -15.05 -9.31 -21.55
CA GLU A 146 -13.97 -9.34 -20.55
C GLU A 146 -14.32 -8.51 -19.32
N LYS A 147 -14.95 -7.34 -19.49
CA LYS A 147 -15.41 -6.51 -18.38
C LYS A 147 -16.37 -7.28 -17.47
N ARG A 148 -17.42 -7.90 -18.04
CA ARG A 148 -18.37 -8.73 -17.28
C ARG A 148 -17.71 -9.93 -16.59
N PHE A 149 -16.71 -10.53 -17.22
CA PHE A 149 -15.93 -11.60 -16.59
C PHE A 149 -15.18 -11.06 -15.36
N MET A 150 -14.47 -9.93 -15.52
CA MET A 150 -13.66 -9.33 -14.46
C MET A 150 -14.50 -8.83 -13.28
N GLU A 151 -15.70 -8.29 -13.51
CA GLU A 151 -16.63 -7.83 -12.47
C GLU A 151 -17.02 -8.93 -11.47
N LYS A 152 -16.90 -10.21 -11.84
CA LYS A 152 -17.15 -11.34 -10.93
C LYS A 152 -16.06 -11.51 -9.88
N PHE A 153 -14.87 -10.95 -10.12
CA PHE A 153 -13.67 -11.17 -9.31
C PHE A 153 -12.99 -9.88 -8.84
N LEU A 154 -13.46 -8.71 -9.30
CA LEU A 154 -12.91 -7.41 -8.96
C LEU A 154 -13.94 -6.53 -8.22
N PRO A 155 -13.52 -5.75 -7.21
CA PRO A 155 -12.21 -5.82 -6.54
C PRO A 155 -11.97 -7.19 -5.91
N GLY A 156 -10.73 -7.67 -5.90
CA GLY A 156 -10.45 -8.98 -5.33
C GLY A 156 -9.07 -9.58 -5.62
N PRO A 157 -8.93 -10.89 -5.31
CA PRO A 157 -7.66 -11.59 -5.33
C PRO A 157 -7.31 -12.17 -6.71
N VAL A 158 -7.83 -11.59 -7.79
CA VAL A 158 -7.56 -12.03 -9.17
C VAL A 158 -6.92 -10.89 -9.97
N ALA A 159 -5.86 -11.21 -10.71
CA ALA A 159 -5.22 -10.31 -11.67
C ALA A 159 -5.45 -10.82 -13.09
N PHE A 160 -5.61 -9.89 -14.03
CA PHE A 160 -5.96 -10.15 -15.42
C PHE A 160 -4.87 -9.64 -16.36
N ILE A 161 -4.36 -10.49 -17.24
CA ILE A 161 -3.47 -10.11 -18.33
C ILE A 161 -4.33 -9.74 -19.53
N LEU A 162 -4.14 -8.51 -20.01
CA LEU A 162 -4.91 -7.89 -21.10
C LEU A 162 -3.96 -7.16 -22.06
N PRO A 163 -4.38 -6.91 -23.31
CA PRO A 163 -3.62 -6.09 -24.25
C PRO A 163 -3.39 -4.68 -23.69
N LYS A 164 -2.12 -4.24 -23.66
CA LYS A 164 -1.75 -2.93 -23.12
C LYS A 164 -2.00 -1.81 -24.13
N LYS A 165 -2.26 -0.61 -23.63
CA LYS A 165 -2.19 0.64 -24.41
C LYS A 165 -0.78 1.24 -24.33
N SER A 166 -0.47 2.17 -25.23
CA SER A 166 0.85 2.85 -25.31
C SER A 166 1.26 3.58 -24.03
N ARG A 167 0.29 3.94 -23.17
CA ARG A 167 0.55 4.62 -21.90
C ARG A 167 1.33 3.75 -20.88
N ILE A 168 1.32 2.42 -21.05
CA ILE A 168 2.13 1.51 -20.23
C ILE A 168 3.44 1.19 -20.97
N SER A 169 4.54 1.55 -20.33
CA SER A 169 5.90 1.31 -20.79
C SER A 169 6.20 -0.18 -20.97
N ASP A 170 7.04 -0.50 -21.96
CA ASP A 170 7.54 -1.85 -22.17
C ASP A 170 8.38 -2.36 -21.00
N LEU A 171 8.96 -1.46 -20.21
CA LEU A 171 9.67 -1.81 -18.97
C LEU A 171 8.73 -2.44 -17.93
N VAL A 172 7.45 -2.04 -17.91
CA VAL A 172 6.45 -2.65 -17.02
C VAL A 172 6.08 -4.05 -17.51
N THR A 173 6.05 -4.26 -18.82
CA THR A 173 5.56 -5.51 -19.42
C THR A 173 6.66 -6.49 -19.81
N GLY A 174 7.92 -6.12 -19.62
CA GLY A 174 9.08 -6.87 -20.11
C GLY A 174 9.05 -7.05 -21.63
N GLY A 175 8.73 -5.98 -22.35
CA GLY A 175 8.65 -5.97 -23.83
C GLY A 175 7.38 -6.61 -24.41
N LYS A 176 6.44 -7.09 -23.57
CA LYS A 176 5.21 -7.74 -24.05
C LYS A 176 4.15 -6.72 -24.44
N ASN A 177 3.28 -7.11 -25.37
CA ASN A 177 2.08 -6.35 -25.75
C ASN A 177 0.92 -6.45 -24.74
N THR A 178 1.13 -7.16 -23.62
CA THR A 178 0.13 -7.36 -22.58
C THR A 178 0.64 -6.90 -21.22
N VAL A 179 -0.27 -6.50 -20.34
CA VAL A 179 0.03 -6.09 -18.96
C VAL A 179 -0.92 -6.79 -18.00
N GLY A 180 -0.40 -7.23 -16.86
CA GLY A 180 -1.22 -7.78 -15.79
C GLY A 180 -1.78 -6.68 -14.89
N ILE A 181 -3.10 -6.58 -14.80
CA ILE A 181 -3.80 -5.58 -14.00
C ILE A 181 -4.56 -6.24 -12.85
N ARG A 182 -4.67 -5.55 -11.71
CA ARG A 182 -5.51 -5.93 -10.59
C ARG A 182 -6.22 -4.74 -9.95
N MET A 183 -7.41 -4.97 -9.41
CA MET A 183 -8.08 -4.05 -8.48
C MET A 183 -8.17 -4.75 -7.11
N PRO A 184 -7.31 -4.43 -6.13
CA PRO A 184 -7.27 -5.13 -4.85
C PRO A 184 -8.51 -4.84 -4.01
N ASP A 185 -9.08 -5.84 -3.33
CA ASP A 185 -10.18 -5.67 -2.37
C ASP A 185 -9.67 -5.22 -1.00
N ASN A 186 -8.97 -4.09 -0.97
CA ASN A 186 -8.46 -3.50 0.25
C ASN A 186 -8.74 -1.99 0.23
N LYS A 187 -9.52 -1.51 1.21
CA LYS A 187 -9.98 -0.13 1.28
C LYS A 187 -8.82 0.88 1.30
N GLU A 188 -7.76 0.59 2.05
CA GLU A 188 -6.60 1.48 2.13
C GLU A 188 -5.82 1.49 0.81
N ALA A 189 -5.59 0.31 0.20
CA ALA A 189 -4.94 0.21 -1.10
C ALA A 189 -5.71 0.98 -2.19
N LEU A 190 -7.02 0.77 -2.28
CA LEU A 190 -7.87 1.47 -3.25
C LEU A 190 -7.85 2.98 -3.02
N GLU A 191 -7.88 3.42 -1.76
CA GLU A 191 -7.85 4.85 -1.44
C GLU A 191 -6.48 5.49 -1.76
N ILE A 192 -5.38 4.80 -1.48
CA ILE A 192 -4.04 5.25 -1.86
C ILE A 192 -3.95 5.43 -3.38
N ILE A 193 -4.35 4.41 -4.16
CA ILE A 193 -4.28 4.44 -5.62
C ILE A 193 -5.17 5.57 -6.18
N ARG A 194 -6.40 5.68 -5.67
CA ARG A 194 -7.36 6.72 -6.07
C ARG A 194 -6.81 8.13 -5.81
N ARG A 195 -6.26 8.38 -4.62
CA ARG A 195 -5.70 9.69 -4.24
C ARG A 195 -4.35 10.00 -4.89
N ALA A 196 -3.57 8.97 -5.24
CA ALA A 196 -2.36 9.11 -6.06
C ALA A 196 -2.72 9.62 -7.45
N GLY A 197 -3.83 9.14 -8.02
CA GLY A 197 -4.36 9.58 -9.31
C GLY A 197 -3.75 8.87 -10.52
N PHE A 198 -2.99 7.79 -10.29
CA PHE A 198 -2.38 6.97 -11.32
C PHE A 198 -2.33 5.50 -10.89
N PRO A 199 -2.29 4.55 -11.86
CA PRO A 199 -2.01 3.15 -11.57
C PRO A 199 -0.62 3.00 -10.94
N ILE A 200 -0.50 2.07 -10.01
CA ILE A 200 0.79 1.78 -9.36
C ILE A 200 1.26 0.38 -9.74
N ILE A 201 2.58 0.18 -9.81
CA ILE A 201 3.13 -1.17 -9.76
C ILE A 201 2.61 -1.85 -8.48
N SER A 202 2.27 -3.13 -8.56
CA SER A 202 1.68 -3.90 -7.46
C SER A 202 2.08 -5.37 -7.55
N THR A 203 3.38 -5.61 -7.42
CA THR A 203 3.92 -6.97 -7.26
C THR A 203 4.18 -7.25 -5.78
N SER A 204 4.40 -8.50 -5.39
CA SER A 204 4.58 -8.85 -3.97
C SER A 204 5.81 -8.16 -3.35
N ALA A 205 5.69 -7.69 -2.12
CA ALA A 205 6.76 -7.03 -1.36
C ALA A 205 7.75 -8.05 -0.80
N ASN A 206 8.52 -8.67 -1.70
CA ASN A 206 9.61 -9.56 -1.38
C ASN A 206 10.66 -9.58 -2.49
N ILE A 207 11.90 -9.93 -2.16
CA ILE A 207 12.92 -10.26 -3.17
C ILE A 207 12.42 -11.43 -4.02
N SER A 208 12.66 -11.38 -5.34
CA SER A 208 12.15 -12.40 -6.27
C SER A 208 12.58 -13.82 -5.85
N GLY A 209 11.64 -14.77 -5.89
CA GLY A 209 11.86 -16.15 -5.44
C GLY A 209 11.63 -16.40 -3.95
N ARG A 210 11.56 -15.35 -3.11
CA ARG A 210 11.26 -15.49 -1.68
C ARG A 210 9.77 -15.52 -1.38
N LYS A 211 9.42 -15.86 -0.14
CA LYS A 211 8.04 -15.92 0.34
C LYS A 211 7.45 -14.49 0.41
N PRO A 212 6.25 -14.24 -0.15
CA PRO A 212 5.58 -12.96 0.00
C PRO A 212 5.25 -12.62 1.46
N ALA A 213 5.46 -11.37 1.84
CA ALA A 213 5.11 -10.86 3.16
C ALA A 213 3.59 -10.75 3.35
N VAL A 214 3.10 -11.08 4.55
CA VAL A 214 1.68 -10.96 4.93
C VAL A 214 1.42 -10.01 6.11
N LYS A 215 2.51 -9.50 6.69
CA LYS A 215 2.59 -8.42 7.68
C LYS A 215 3.82 -7.58 7.37
N SER A 216 3.81 -6.31 7.78
CA SER A 216 4.91 -5.34 7.62
C SER A 216 6.27 -5.89 8.07
N ALA A 217 6.32 -6.54 9.23
CA ALA A 217 7.54 -7.11 9.79
C ALA A 217 8.18 -8.25 8.95
N ASP A 218 7.47 -8.81 7.97
CA ASP A 218 8.00 -9.86 7.08
C ASP A 218 8.64 -9.29 5.79
N ILE A 219 8.58 -7.97 5.57
CA ILE A 219 9.05 -7.35 4.34
C ILE A 219 10.58 -7.25 4.38
N ASP A 220 11.23 -7.83 3.37
CA ASP A 220 12.69 -7.84 3.21
C ASP A 220 13.19 -6.86 2.15
N LEU A 221 12.34 -5.88 1.79
CA LEU A 221 12.63 -4.81 0.84
C LEU A 221 12.55 -3.45 1.54
N GLU A 222 13.49 -2.57 1.22
CA GLU A 222 13.49 -1.20 1.71
C GLU A 222 12.65 -0.31 0.78
N ALA A 223 11.44 0.06 1.24
CA ALA A 223 10.58 1.02 0.58
C ALA A 223 10.74 2.41 1.20
N ASP A 224 10.47 3.47 0.44
CA ASP A 224 10.53 4.86 0.92
C ASP A 224 9.45 5.12 2.00
N PHE A 225 8.36 4.34 2.01
CA PHE A 225 7.36 4.33 3.09
C PHE A 225 6.63 3.00 3.19
N MET A 226 6.28 2.61 4.42
CA MET A 226 5.53 1.39 4.70
C MET A 226 4.18 1.71 5.34
N VAL A 227 3.12 1.16 4.76
CA VAL A 227 1.75 1.23 5.31
C VAL A 227 1.52 0.00 6.19
N GLU A 228 1.18 0.23 7.45
CA GLU A 228 0.82 -0.82 8.39
C GLU A 228 -0.60 -1.34 8.14
N GLY A 229 -0.77 -2.67 8.14
CA GLY A 229 -2.05 -3.31 7.95
C GLY A 229 -1.97 -4.84 7.92
N LYS A 230 -3.06 -5.49 7.51
CA LYS A 230 -3.18 -6.95 7.48
C LYS A 230 -3.68 -7.42 6.12
N CYS A 231 -3.17 -8.57 5.69
CA CYS A 231 -3.65 -9.25 4.49
C CYS A 231 -4.66 -10.36 4.84
N LYS A 232 -5.81 -10.35 4.16
CA LYS A 232 -6.94 -11.27 4.43
C LYS A 232 -6.62 -12.70 4.00
N HIS A 233 -6.24 -12.90 2.73
CA HIS A 233 -6.06 -14.23 2.15
C HIS A 233 -4.72 -14.88 2.49
N LYS A 234 -3.67 -14.09 2.76
CA LYS A 234 -2.29 -14.57 3.05
C LYS A 234 -1.72 -15.49 1.96
N LYS A 235 -2.30 -15.44 0.76
CA LYS A 235 -1.96 -16.21 -0.45
C LYS A 235 -1.92 -15.23 -1.62
N PRO A 236 -0.97 -15.37 -2.56
CA PRO A 236 -0.94 -14.52 -3.76
C PRO A 236 -2.22 -14.61 -4.60
N SER A 237 -2.44 -13.61 -5.45
CA SER A 237 -3.57 -13.59 -6.37
C SER A 237 -3.49 -14.69 -7.43
N THR A 238 -4.66 -15.16 -7.89
CA THR A 238 -4.73 -15.91 -9.16
C THR A 238 -4.41 -14.96 -10.31
N ILE A 239 -3.68 -15.43 -11.32
CA ILE A 239 -3.38 -14.67 -12.54
C ILE A 239 -4.03 -15.38 -13.72
N VAL A 240 -4.89 -14.63 -14.43
CA VAL A 240 -5.64 -15.10 -15.59
C VAL A 240 -5.20 -14.32 -16.81
N ASP A 241 -4.81 -15.02 -17.86
CA ASP A 241 -4.60 -14.46 -19.19
C ASP A 241 -5.91 -14.51 -19.97
N LEU A 242 -6.52 -13.35 -20.20
CA LEU A 242 -7.78 -13.25 -20.94
C LEU A 242 -7.56 -13.29 -22.47
N VAL A 243 -6.34 -13.02 -22.94
CA VAL A 243 -5.97 -13.17 -24.35
C VAL A 243 -5.94 -14.65 -24.71
N ASN A 244 -5.25 -15.45 -23.91
CA ASN A 244 -5.10 -16.89 -24.12
C ASN A 244 -6.14 -17.74 -23.38
N LYS A 245 -7.03 -17.11 -22.61
CA LYS A 245 -8.09 -17.75 -21.82
C LYS A 245 -7.55 -18.84 -20.87
N ALA A 246 -6.41 -18.56 -20.25
CA ALA A 246 -5.65 -19.52 -19.45
C ALA A 246 -5.33 -18.98 -18.06
N ILE A 247 -5.21 -19.86 -17.08
CA ILE A 247 -4.68 -19.51 -15.76
C ILE A 247 -3.16 -19.66 -15.81
N ILE A 248 -2.45 -18.56 -15.57
CA ILE A 248 -0.98 -18.51 -15.58
C ILE A 248 -0.40 -18.83 -14.20
N ARG A 249 -1.15 -18.51 -13.14
CA ARG A 249 -0.78 -18.84 -11.77
C ARG A 249 -2.02 -19.05 -10.93
N GLU A 250 -2.08 -20.18 -10.23
CA GLU A 250 -3.11 -20.44 -9.23
C GLU A 250 -2.80 -19.69 -7.92
N GLY A 251 -3.81 -18.99 -7.40
CA GLY A 251 -3.71 -18.21 -6.17
C GLY A 251 -4.99 -18.34 -5.34
N ALA A 252 -5.37 -17.27 -4.65
CA ALA A 252 -6.71 -17.17 -4.07
C ALA A 252 -7.77 -17.09 -5.20
N GLU A 253 -8.94 -17.69 -4.97
CA GLU A 253 -10.06 -17.79 -5.93
C GLU A 253 -9.79 -18.59 -7.23
N SER A 254 -8.76 -19.44 -7.28
CA SER A 254 -8.42 -20.19 -8.50
C SER A 254 -9.53 -21.12 -8.99
N GLU A 255 -10.24 -21.82 -8.10
CA GLU A 255 -11.33 -22.74 -8.47
C GLU A 255 -12.56 -21.99 -9.02
N GLY A 256 -12.92 -20.86 -8.43
CA GLY A 256 -13.99 -19.99 -8.94
C GLY A 256 -13.68 -19.49 -10.34
N VAL A 257 -12.43 -19.06 -10.57
CA VAL A 257 -11.94 -18.66 -11.89
C VAL A 257 -12.00 -19.81 -12.90
N LYS A 258 -11.54 -21.02 -12.55
CA LYS A 258 -11.62 -22.20 -13.44
C LYS A 258 -13.05 -22.48 -13.90
N LYS A 259 -14.00 -22.44 -12.97
CA LYS A 259 -15.42 -22.67 -13.27
C LYS A 259 -15.98 -21.58 -14.18
N ALA A 260 -15.68 -20.31 -13.91
CA ALA A 260 -16.13 -19.19 -14.73
C ALA A 260 -15.53 -19.21 -16.14
N LEU A 261 -14.23 -19.48 -16.28
CA LEU A 261 -13.56 -19.58 -17.59
C LEU A 261 -14.22 -20.64 -18.47
N LYS A 262 -14.49 -21.83 -17.90
CA LYS A 262 -15.21 -22.89 -18.61
C LYS A 262 -16.61 -22.45 -19.03
N ALA A 263 -17.38 -21.83 -18.13
CA ALA A 263 -18.74 -21.41 -18.44
C ALA A 263 -18.81 -20.31 -19.52
N GLU A 264 -17.86 -19.38 -19.53
CA GLU A 264 -17.95 -18.15 -20.31
C GLU A 264 -17.19 -18.21 -21.64
N PHE A 265 -16.17 -19.08 -21.73
CA PHE A 265 -15.32 -19.20 -22.91
C PHE A 265 -15.31 -20.59 -23.56
N SER A 266 -15.88 -21.62 -22.94
CA SER A 266 -16.07 -22.93 -23.60
C SER A 266 -17.37 -22.97 -24.42
N LEU A 267 -17.46 -22.18 -25.49
CA LEU A 267 -18.36 -22.44 -26.62
C LEU A 267 -17.70 -21.97 -27.92
N GLN A 268 -16.78 -22.80 -28.40
CA GLN A 268 -16.51 -23.02 -29.83
C GLN A 268 -16.31 -24.54 -30.00
N ARG A 269 -17.40 -25.30 -29.88
CA ARG A 269 -17.52 -26.52 -30.68
C ARG A 269 -18.03 -26.04 -32.04
N TYR A 270 -17.10 -25.78 -32.96
CA TYR A 270 -17.43 -25.78 -34.38
C TYR A 270 -17.93 -27.19 -34.75
N GLY A 271 -18.85 -27.21 -35.72
CA GLY A 271 -19.65 -28.35 -36.15
C GLY A 271 -18.88 -29.63 -36.46
#